data_AF-A0A126V2S5-F1
#
_entry.id   AF-A0A126V2S5-F1
#
_cell.length_a   1.000
_cell.length_b   1.000
_cell.length_c   1.000
_cell.angle_alpha   90.00
_cell.angle_beta   90.00
_cell.angle_gamma   90.00
#
_symmetry.space_group_name_H-M   'P 1'
#
loop_
_entity.id
_entity.type
_entity.pdbx_description
1 polymer ?
#
loop_
_entity_poly.entity_id
_entity_poly.type
_entity_poly.pdbx_seq_one_letter_code
_entity_poly.pdbx_strand_id
1 'polypeptide(L)' 'MILGYLIIGMLLGTIAAAISLFLGSSVLLALAVYSGVGSLCMLILAVFLYSWRTVIEGQTKINNATESRWQSL' A
#
# COMPACT_ATOMS: atom_id res chain seq x y z
N MET A 1 -6.09 10.95 1.44
CA MET A 1 -5.24 9.91 0.81
C MET A 1 -5.46 8.52 1.42
N ILE A 2 -5.37 8.36 2.75
CA ILE A 2 -5.63 7.08 3.47
C ILE A 2 -6.99 6.45 3.15
N LEU A 3 -8.05 7.26 3.05
CA LEU A 3 -9.42 6.78 2.86
C LEU A 3 -9.61 6.02 1.52
N GLY A 4 -8.93 6.45 0.46
CA GLY A 4 -9.01 5.80 -0.85
C GLY A 4 -8.39 4.40 -0.85
N TYR A 5 -7.24 4.26 -0.19
CA TYR A 5 -6.59 2.95 -0.04
C TYR A 5 -7.40 1.99 0.83
N LEU A 6 -8.09 2.52 1.83
CA LEU A 6 -8.98 1.75 2.69
C LEU A 6 -10.18 1.23 1.90
N ILE A 7 -10.80 2.07 1.05
CA ILE A 7 -11.90 1.68 0.16
C ILE A 7 -11.46 0.60 -0.84
N ILE A 8 -10.28 0.74 -1.44
CA ILE A 8 -9.73 -0.25 -2.38
C ILE A 8 -9.49 -1.60 -1.67
N GLY A 9 -8.93 -1.57 -0.46
CA GLY A 9 -8.72 -2.78 0.35
C GLY A 9 -10.05 -3.46 0.72
N MET A 10 -11.07 -2.68 1.08
CA MET A 10 -12.40 -3.23 1.34
C MET A 10 -13.03 -3.84 0.09
N LEU A 11 -12.90 -3.20 -1.07
CA LEU A 11 -13.43 -3.72 -2.34
C LEU A 11 -12.77 -5.04 -2.76
N LEU A 12 -11.44 -5.12 -2.66
CA LEU A 12 -10.71 -6.36 -2.94
C LEU A 12 -11.10 -7.47 -1.97
N GLY A 13 -11.23 -7.13 -0.68
CA GLY A 13 -11.68 -8.07 0.33
C GLY A 13 -13.08 -8.60 0.03
N THR A 14 -14.04 -7.74 -0.31
CA THR A 14 -15.43 -8.18 -0.59
C THR A 14 -15.52 -9.05 -1.83
N ILE A 15 -14.74 -8.76 -2.88
CA ILE A 15 -14.65 -9.61 -4.07
C ILE A 15 -14.08 -10.99 -3.69
N ALA A 16 -13.01 -11.03 -2.89
CA ALA A 16 -12.42 -12.29 -2.45
C ALA A 16 -13.37 -13.12 -1.56
N ALA A 17 -14.10 -12.46 -0.66
CA ALA A 17 -15.13 -13.09 0.16
C ALA A 17 -16.29 -13.63 -0.68
N ALA A 18 -16.75 -12.88 -1.68
CA ALA A 18 -17.80 -13.30 -2.60
C ALA A 18 -17.40 -14.52 -3.44
N ILE A 19 -16.16 -14.54 -3.97
CA ILE A 19 -15.61 -15.69 -4.70
C ILE A 19 -15.51 -16.92 -3.79
N SER A 20 -15.10 -16.73 -2.53
CA SER A 20 -15.00 -17.83 -1.56
C SER A 20 -16.36 -18.42 -1.20
N LEU A 21 -17.39 -17.58 -1.00
CA LEU A 21 -18.78 -18.00 -0.83
C LEU A 21 -19.32 -18.74 -2.06
N PHE A 22 -18.98 -18.28 -3.27
CA PHE A 22 -19.39 -18.92 -4.52
C PHE A 22 -18.73 -20.28 -4.73
N LEU A 23 -17.53 -20.49 -4.18
CA LEU A 23 -16.84 -21.79 -4.14
C LEU A 23 -17.45 -22.78 -3.13
N GLY A 24 -18.53 -22.41 -2.44
CA GLY A 24 -19.17 -23.24 -1.41
C GLY A 24 -18.48 -23.17 -0.05
N SER A 25 -17.61 -22.17 0.15
CA SER A 25 -16.85 -22.04 1.38
C SER A 25 -17.67 -21.42 2.51
N SER A 26 -17.40 -21.86 3.75
CA SER A 26 -18.06 -21.33 4.94
C SER A 26 -17.76 -19.84 5.14
N VAL A 27 -18.72 -19.08 5.67
CA VAL A 27 -18.62 -17.63 5.95
C VAL A 27 -17.33 -17.27 6.71
N LEU A 28 -16.88 -18.15 7.62
CA LEU A 28 -15.62 -18.02 8.35
C LEU A 28 -14.37 -18.01 7.45
N LEU A 29 -14.32 -18.85 6.40
CA LEU A 29 -13.20 -18.86 5.46
C LEU A 29 -13.21 -17.61 4.57
N ALA A 30 -14.40 -17.18 4.13
CA ALA A 30 -14.54 -15.96 3.36
C ALA A 30 -14.07 -14.73 4.16
N LEU A 31 -14.37 -14.69 5.46
CA LEU A 31 -13.90 -13.64 6.37
C LEU A 31 -12.38 -13.71 6.60
N ALA A 32 -11.81 -14.91 6.72
CA ALA A 32 -10.38 -15.11 6.85
C ALA A 32 -9.62 -14.66 5.58
N VAL A 33 -10.16 -14.96 4.39
CA VAL A 33 -9.60 -14.51 3.11
C VAL A 33 -9.71 -12.99 2.96
N TYR A 34 -10.87 -12.40 3.31
CA TYR A 34 -11.05 -10.94 3.35
C TYR A 34 -9.98 -10.27 4.21
N SER A 35 -9.82 -10.76 5.45
CA SER A 35 -8.87 -10.20 6.42
C SER A 35 -7.42 -10.39 5.99
N GLY A 36 -7.07 -11.58 5.49
CA GLY A 36 -5.73 -11.91 5.02
C GLY A 36 -5.31 -11.08 3.81
N VAL A 37 -6.17 -11.00 2.78
CA VAL A 37 -5.90 -10.21 1.57
C VAL A 37 -5.84 -8.72 1.88
N GLY A 38 -6.77 -8.22 2.71
CA GLY A 38 -6.77 -6.82 3.13
C GLY A 38 -5.49 -6.44 3.91
N SER A 39 -5.03 -7.31 4.80
CA SER A 39 -3.79 -7.10 5.57
C SER A 39 -2.55 -7.12 4.68
N LEU A 40 -2.44 -8.08 3.77
CA LEU A 40 -1.34 -8.16 2.80
C LEU A 40 -1.27 -6.93 1.89
N CYS A 41 -2.42 -6.47 1.39
CA CYS A 41 -2.49 -5.24 0.59
C CYS A 41 -1.98 -4.03 1.36
N MET A 42 -2.42 -3.86 2.62
CA MET A 42 -1.95 -2.75 3.47
C MET A 42 -0.45 -2.83 3.74
N LEU A 43 0.08 -4.03 3.95
CA LEU A 43 1.50 -4.24 4.24
C LEU A 43 2.38 -3.91 3.02
N ILE A 44 1.99 -4.37 1.82
CA ILE A 44 2.66 -4.03 0.57
C ILE A 44 2.62 -2.52 0.33
N LEU A 45 1.46 -1.89 0.56
CA LEU A 45 1.29 -0.46 0.36
C LEU A 45 2.15 0.35 1.33
N ALA A 46 2.25 -0.07 2.60
CA ALA A 46 3.09 0.56 3.60
C ALA A 46 4.58 0.49 3.23
N VAL A 47 5.05 -0.68 2.76
CA VAL A 47 6.42 -0.86 2.28
C VAL A 47 6.68 0.01 1.04
N PHE A 48 5.72 0.08 0.12
CA PHE A 48 5.83 0.94 -1.07
C PHE A 48 5.91 2.42 -0.71
N LEU A 49 5.04 2.90 0.18
CA LEU A 49 5.05 4.28 0.66
C LEU A 49 6.34 4.63 1.41
N TYR A 50 6.84 3.71 2.24
CA TYR A 50 8.11 3.88 2.94
C TYR A 50 9.27 3.99 1.95
N SER A 51 9.35 3.07 0.99
CA SER A 51 10.38 3.07 -0.05
C SER A 51 10.31 4.33 -0.91
N TRP A 52 9.10 4.74 -1.30
CA TRP A 52 8.87 5.97 -2.06
C TRP A 52 9.33 7.22 -1.29
N ARG A 53 9.02 7.29 0.01
CA ARG A 53 9.47 8.38 0.88
C ARG A 53 10.99 8.42 0.97
N THR A 54 11.66 7.28 1.15
CA THR A 54 13.13 7.22 1.17
C THR A 54 13.76 7.63 -0.16
N VAL A 55 13.13 7.31 -1.30
CA VAL A 55 13.59 7.75 -2.62
C VAL A 55 13.43 9.26 -2.79
N ILE A 56 12.29 9.83 -2.38
CA ILE A 56 12.08 11.29 -2.41
C ILE A 56 13.06 12.01 -1.48
N GLU A 57 13.28 11.51 -0.25
CA GLU A 57 14.27 12.05 0.68
C GLU A 57 15.70 11.95 0.13
N GLY A 58 16.04 10.86 -0.56
CA GLY A 58 17.31 10.72 -1.26
C GLY A 58 17.49 11.76 -2.37
N GLN A 59 16.48 11.93 -3.22
CA GLN A 59 16.49 12.88 -4.35
C GLN A 59 16.58 14.34 -3.87
N THR A 60 15.83 14.71 -2.83
CA THR A 60 15.88 16.06 -2.25
C THR A 60 17.24 16.38 -1.64
N LYS A 61 17.90 15.41 -0.99
CA LYS A 61 19.27 15.60 -0.48
C LYS A 61 20.28 15.88 -1.59
N ILE A 62 20.16 15.18 -2.72
CA ILE A 62 21.06 15.34 -3.87
C ILE A 62 20.86 16.71 -4.54
N ASN A 63 19.62 17.16 -4.70
CA ASN A 63 19.32 18.49 -5.25
C ASN A 63 19.87 19.60 -4.36
N ASN A 64 19.65 19.55 -3.04
CA ASN A 64 20.16 20.57 -2.11
C ASN A 64 21.70 20.63 -2.09
N ALA A 65 22.38 19.47 -2.16
CA ALA A 65 23.84 19.43 -2.22
C ALA A 65 24.39 20.00 -3.55
N THR A 66 23.63 19.83 -4.64
CA THR A 66 24.00 20.38 -5.95
C THR A 66 23.83 21.90 -5.95
N GLU A 67 22.71 22.42 -5.45
CA GLU A 67 22.43 23.86 -5.36
C GLU A 67 23.44 24.61 -4.48
N SER A 68 23.81 24.02 -3.33
CA SER A 68 24.87 24.54 -2.46
C SER A 68 26.23 24.67 -3.16
N ARG A 69 26.56 23.75 -4.07
CA ARG A 69 27.83 23.78 -4.83
C ARG A 69 27.87 24.88 -5.88
N TRP A 70 26.74 25.22 -6.47
CA TRP A 70 26.63 26.30 -7.45
C TRP A 70 26.65 27.69 -6.80
N GLN A 71 26.18 27.82 -5.56
CA GLN A 71 26.25 29.10 -4.81
C GLN A 71 27.64 29.40 -4.24
N SER A 72 28.53 28.40 -4.18
CA SER A 72 29.92 28.58 -3.69
C SER A 72 30.94 28.89 -4.80
N LEU A 73 30.51 29.00 -6.06
CA LEU A 73 31.32 29.36 -7.24
C LEU A 73 30.96 30.78 -7.70
#